data_AF-A0A7X7LGT6-F1
#
_entry.id   AF-A0A7X7LGT6-F1
#
_cell.length_a   1.000
_cell.length_b   1.000
_cell.length_c   1.000
_cell.angle_alpha   90.00
_cell.angle_beta   90.00
_cell.angle_gamma   90.00
#
_symmetry.space_group_name_H-M   'P 1'
#
loop_
_entity.id
_entity.type
_entity.pdbx_description
1 polymer ?
#
loop_
_entity_poly.entity_id
_entity_poly.type
_entity_poly.pdbx_seq_one_letter_code
_entity_poly.pdbx_strand_id
1 'polypeptide(L)'
;MNLIDKIKEIKRIQEVRTNELIGAFNSPINESEIKKIENLIEEPLPLDFKELYLFANGQSNEGKGLLLGEQFIDSNEIIRQLEFSRTLIKPEVKAIDNPQKSQELIKKIVDFYLNKAPKHHFWGLTKNWYKIEFKCGVGSYGGPYIYAKENTPSKERKILEIEFKDYDSISGIIKELHKLEEKSYNWDELNFVVYSNGKYEIERSFYNFDNEISFTSFPENSIKKKYFHFKWIPIFSDYGGNYIGLDLDPDTNGKKGQIINFGRDEENMFVLADNISEFLDLISEEINKPNSVLLNSESHLHDILKELKNNSAQQVV
;
A
#
# COMPACT_ATOMS: atom_id res chain seq x y z
N MET A 1 4.02 -27.76 19.40
CA MET A 1 3.82 -28.08 17.96
C MET A 1 4.69 -27.12 17.16
N ASN A 2 5.36 -27.56 16.09
CA ASN A 2 6.10 -26.62 15.21
C ASN A 2 5.11 -25.81 14.36
N LEU A 3 5.56 -24.81 13.62
CA LEU A 3 4.65 -23.91 12.89
C LEU A 3 3.92 -24.62 11.75
N ILE A 4 4.62 -25.55 11.08
CA ILE A 4 4.08 -26.35 9.96
C ILE A 4 2.90 -27.22 10.42
N ASP A 5 3.05 -27.88 11.56
CA ASP A 5 2.01 -28.73 12.13
C ASP A 5 0.80 -27.89 12.57
N LYS A 6 1.04 -26.68 13.11
CA LYS A 6 -0.04 -25.75 13.49
C LYS A 6 -0.88 -25.31 12.29
N ILE A 7 -0.25 -24.86 11.19
CA ILE A 7 -1.01 -24.44 10.00
C ILE A 7 -1.76 -25.58 9.32
N LYS A 8 -1.19 -26.80 9.33
CA LYS A 8 -1.87 -28.00 8.84
C LYS A 8 -3.08 -28.35 9.69
N GLU A 9 -2.94 -28.23 11.00
CA GLU A 9 -4.03 -28.49 11.94
C GLU A 9 -5.14 -27.45 11.81
N ILE A 10 -4.81 -26.17 11.71
CA ILE A 10 -5.77 -25.09 11.45
C ILE A 10 -6.54 -25.34 10.15
N LYS A 11 -5.85 -25.70 9.07
CA LYS A 11 -6.47 -26.09 7.80
C LYS A 11 -7.46 -27.25 8.01
N ARG A 12 -7.00 -28.34 8.63
CA ARG A 12 -7.79 -29.55 8.87
C ARG A 12 -9.04 -29.28 9.70
N ILE A 13 -8.93 -28.51 10.78
CA ILE A 13 -10.06 -28.20 11.67
C ILE A 13 -11.11 -27.40 10.90
N GLN A 14 -10.70 -26.38 10.15
CA GLN A 14 -11.65 -25.58 9.36
C GLN A 14 -12.37 -26.45 8.32
N GLU A 15 -11.64 -27.24 7.53
CA GLU A 15 -12.27 -28.12 6.52
C GLU A 15 -13.30 -29.06 7.14
N VAL A 16 -12.99 -29.63 8.32
CA VAL A 16 -13.92 -30.52 9.03
C VAL A 16 -15.12 -29.77 9.61
N ARG A 17 -14.91 -28.58 10.17
CA ARG A 17 -15.95 -27.84 10.90
C ARG A 17 -16.86 -27.03 10.01
N THR A 18 -16.35 -26.49 8.90
CA THR A 18 -17.13 -25.66 7.96
C THR A 18 -17.58 -26.45 6.73
N ASN A 19 -17.02 -27.64 6.48
CA ASN A 19 -17.23 -28.41 5.26
C ASN A 19 -16.86 -27.61 3.99
N GLU A 20 -15.91 -26.67 4.12
CA GLU A 20 -15.35 -25.90 3.02
C GLU A 20 -13.93 -26.39 2.69
N LEU A 21 -13.59 -26.41 1.41
CA LEU A 21 -12.22 -26.70 0.99
C LEU A 21 -11.34 -25.46 1.22
N ILE A 22 -10.27 -25.61 1.98
CA ILE A 22 -9.23 -24.58 2.11
C ILE A 22 -8.23 -24.74 0.97
N GLY A 23 -7.67 -23.64 0.46
CA GLY A 23 -6.62 -23.67 -0.57
C GLY A 23 -5.46 -24.61 -0.21
N ALA A 24 -4.88 -25.27 -1.22
CA ALA A 24 -3.72 -26.15 -1.04
C ALA A 24 -2.47 -25.34 -0.73
N PHE A 25 -1.50 -25.90 0.00
CA PHE A 25 -0.22 -25.23 0.21
C PHE A 25 0.60 -25.19 -1.09
N ASN A 26 1.16 -24.03 -1.41
CA ASN A 26 2.02 -23.87 -2.57
C ASN A 26 3.39 -24.54 -2.35
N SER A 27 4.16 -24.67 -3.43
CA SER A 27 5.57 -25.05 -3.34
C SER A 27 6.37 -24.06 -2.46
N PRO A 28 7.48 -24.50 -1.85
CA PRO A 28 8.36 -23.64 -1.04
C PRO A 28 8.80 -22.37 -1.77
N ILE A 29 9.03 -21.30 -0.97
CA ILE A 29 9.61 -20.05 -1.45
C ILE A 29 11.04 -20.31 -1.99
N ASN A 30 11.43 -19.59 -3.03
CA ASN A 30 12.78 -19.71 -3.59
C ASN A 30 13.77 -18.70 -2.97
N GLU A 31 15.07 -18.97 -3.14
CA GLU A 31 16.14 -18.15 -2.56
C GLU A 31 16.17 -16.72 -3.11
N SER A 32 15.79 -16.51 -4.38
CA SER A 32 15.76 -15.15 -4.95
C SER A 32 14.64 -14.30 -4.37
N GLU A 33 13.48 -14.89 -4.08
CA GLU A 33 12.37 -14.22 -3.38
C GLU A 33 12.73 -13.90 -1.94
N ILE A 34 13.35 -14.84 -1.20
CA ILE A 34 13.87 -14.59 0.16
C ILE A 34 14.80 -13.38 0.14
N LYS A 35 15.82 -13.37 -0.74
CA LYS A 35 16.78 -12.27 -0.85
C LYS A 35 16.09 -10.95 -1.21
N LYS A 36 15.07 -10.99 -2.08
CA LYS A 36 14.33 -9.78 -2.44
C LYS A 36 13.58 -9.20 -1.24
N ILE A 37 12.91 -10.04 -0.45
CA ILE A 37 12.22 -9.61 0.77
C ILE A 37 13.23 -9.06 1.78
N GLU A 38 14.33 -9.78 2.05
CA GLU A 38 15.40 -9.34 2.97
C GLU A 38 16.00 -7.98 2.57
N ASN A 39 16.19 -7.74 1.27
CA ASN A 39 16.65 -6.45 0.76
C ASN A 39 15.61 -5.33 0.96
N LEU A 40 14.32 -5.63 0.79
CA LEU A 40 13.25 -4.64 0.97
C LEU A 40 13.10 -4.23 2.43
N ILE A 41 13.18 -5.20 3.36
CA ILE A 41 13.09 -4.96 4.81
C ILE A 41 14.41 -4.49 5.45
N GLU A 42 15.51 -4.55 4.69
CA GLU A 42 16.88 -4.20 5.11
C GLU A 42 17.43 -5.04 6.27
N GLU A 43 16.98 -6.29 6.39
CA GLU A 43 17.45 -7.24 7.41
C GLU A 43 17.16 -8.69 7.03
N PRO A 44 17.82 -9.69 7.66
CA PRO A 44 17.50 -11.09 7.44
C PRO A 44 16.08 -11.44 7.90
N LEU A 45 15.41 -12.31 7.13
CA LEU A 45 14.08 -12.78 7.47
C LEU A 45 14.13 -13.63 8.77
N PRO A 46 13.16 -13.45 9.69
CA PRO A 46 13.04 -14.25 10.91
C PRO A 46 12.99 -15.76 10.66
N LEU A 47 13.47 -16.57 11.61
CA LEU A 47 13.52 -18.02 11.47
C LEU A 47 12.12 -18.66 11.40
N ASP A 48 11.17 -18.14 12.15
CA ASP A 48 9.77 -18.56 12.15
C ASP A 48 9.08 -18.26 10.80
N PHE A 49 9.33 -17.09 10.21
CA PHE A 49 8.90 -16.79 8.84
C PHE A 49 9.49 -17.79 7.85
N LYS A 50 10.82 -18.03 7.91
CA LYS A 50 11.50 -18.97 7.02
C LYS A 50 10.96 -20.39 7.17
N GLU A 51 10.67 -20.84 8.39
CA GLU A 51 10.06 -22.16 8.65
C GLU A 51 8.73 -22.33 7.90
N LEU A 52 7.85 -21.32 7.96
CA LEU A 52 6.57 -21.35 7.23
C LEU A 52 6.77 -21.32 5.71
N TYR A 53 7.53 -20.35 5.19
CA TYR A 53 7.61 -20.12 3.75
C TYR A 53 8.51 -21.13 3.01
N LEU A 54 9.48 -21.74 3.69
CA LEU A 54 10.22 -22.90 3.15
C LEU A 54 9.37 -24.19 3.14
N PHE A 55 8.29 -24.22 3.91
CA PHE A 55 7.28 -25.29 3.78
C PHE A 55 6.28 -24.96 2.67
N ALA A 56 5.72 -23.75 2.66
CA ALA A 56 4.69 -23.33 1.70
C ALA A 56 4.75 -21.83 1.41
N ASN A 57 4.95 -21.46 0.14
CA ASN A 57 4.91 -20.06 -0.30
C ASN A 57 3.46 -19.56 -0.46
N GLY A 58 2.77 -19.41 0.67
CA GLY A 58 1.34 -19.14 0.69
C GLY A 58 0.49 -20.37 0.32
N GLN A 59 -0.72 -20.12 -0.12
CA GLN A 59 -1.67 -21.14 -0.57
C GLN A 59 -2.19 -20.86 -1.99
N SER A 60 -2.79 -21.88 -2.61
CA SER A 60 -3.48 -21.77 -3.90
C SER A 60 -4.80 -21.02 -3.76
N ASN A 61 -5.23 -20.39 -4.86
CA ASN A 61 -6.54 -19.73 -4.95
C ASN A 61 -7.70 -20.73 -5.14
N GLU A 62 -7.41 -22.03 -5.18
CA GLU A 62 -8.42 -23.10 -5.34
C GLU A 62 -8.94 -23.51 -3.96
N GLY A 63 -9.85 -22.70 -3.40
CA GLY A 63 -10.46 -22.91 -2.09
C GLY A 63 -10.61 -21.61 -1.31
N LYS A 64 -11.04 -21.73 -0.06
CA LYS A 64 -11.11 -20.61 0.89
C LYS A 64 -9.73 -20.30 1.48
N GLY A 65 -9.58 -19.07 1.95
CA GLY A 65 -8.38 -18.64 2.66
C GLY A 65 -8.11 -19.46 3.93
N LEU A 66 -6.83 -19.71 4.20
CA LEU A 66 -6.35 -20.55 5.31
C LEU A 66 -6.76 -20.02 6.67
N LEU A 67 -6.88 -18.70 6.82
CA LEU A 67 -7.23 -18.08 8.08
C LEU A 67 -8.68 -17.61 8.02
N LEU A 68 -9.61 -18.56 8.16
CA LEU A 68 -11.06 -18.29 8.27
C LEU A 68 -11.60 -17.47 7.08
N GLY A 69 -11.09 -17.77 5.88
CA GLY A 69 -11.42 -17.05 4.66
C GLY A 69 -10.33 -16.08 4.18
N GLU A 70 -9.42 -15.64 5.05
CA GLU A 70 -8.27 -14.81 4.67
C GLU A 70 -7.13 -15.65 4.08
N GLN A 71 -6.51 -15.12 3.03
CA GLN A 71 -5.50 -15.82 2.25
C GLN A 71 -4.17 -15.89 2.99
N PHE A 72 -3.57 -17.06 3.11
CA PHE A 72 -2.13 -17.19 3.37
C PHE A 72 -1.36 -16.80 2.10
N ILE A 73 -0.79 -15.60 2.09
CA ILE A 73 -0.29 -14.97 0.86
C ILE A 73 1.09 -15.48 0.43
N ASP A 74 1.33 -15.43 -0.87
CA ASP A 74 2.62 -15.78 -1.45
C ASP A 74 3.64 -14.64 -1.38
N SER A 75 4.89 -14.95 -1.71
CA SER A 75 5.98 -13.99 -1.74
C SER A 75 5.77 -12.85 -2.75
N ASN A 76 4.99 -13.05 -3.83
CA ASN A 76 4.72 -12.00 -4.80
C ASN A 76 3.88 -10.88 -4.18
N GLU A 77 2.84 -11.24 -3.43
CA GLU A 77 2.03 -10.28 -2.67
C GLU A 77 2.88 -9.56 -1.61
N ILE A 78 3.68 -10.29 -0.83
CA ILE A 78 4.58 -9.71 0.17
C ILE A 78 5.51 -8.68 -0.46
N ILE A 79 6.18 -9.07 -1.54
CA ILE A 79 7.11 -8.21 -2.28
C ILE A 79 6.39 -6.96 -2.77
N ARG A 80 5.18 -7.10 -3.34
CA ARG A 80 4.39 -5.96 -3.83
C ARG A 80 4.07 -4.97 -2.71
N GLN A 81 3.66 -5.47 -1.54
CA GLN A 81 3.31 -4.61 -0.40
C GLN A 81 4.54 -3.94 0.22
N LEU A 82 5.68 -4.64 0.28
CA LEU A 82 6.93 -4.06 0.76
C LEU A 82 7.49 -3.01 -0.22
N GLU A 83 7.40 -3.25 -1.53
CA GLU A 83 7.73 -2.26 -2.55
C GLU A 83 6.85 -1.02 -2.43
N PHE A 84 5.53 -1.20 -2.27
CA PHE A 84 4.60 -0.10 -2.01
C PHE A 84 4.97 0.66 -0.72
N SER A 85 5.21 -0.04 0.38
CA SER A 85 5.58 0.58 1.66
C SER A 85 6.84 1.44 1.54
N ARG A 86 7.78 1.07 0.65
CA ARG A 86 8.98 1.86 0.38
C ARG A 86 8.72 3.13 -0.42
N THR A 87 7.71 3.15 -1.30
CA THR A 87 7.37 4.38 -2.04
C THR A 87 6.82 5.48 -1.11
N LEU A 88 6.29 5.08 0.06
CA LEU A 88 5.81 6.00 1.10
C LEU A 88 6.95 6.70 1.87
N ILE A 89 8.19 6.20 1.78
CA ILE A 89 9.35 6.82 2.45
C ILE A 89 9.72 8.10 1.71
N LYS A 90 9.46 9.26 2.32
CA LYS A 90 9.79 10.57 1.75
C LYS A 90 11.09 11.10 2.37
N PRO A 91 12.01 11.70 1.59
CA PRO A 91 13.21 12.34 2.12
C PRO A 91 12.86 13.45 3.13
N GLU A 92 13.59 13.53 4.24
CA GLU A 92 13.41 14.59 5.24
C GLU A 92 13.67 15.98 4.66
N VAL A 93 14.76 16.10 3.90
CA VAL A 93 15.12 17.31 3.16
C VAL A 93 14.90 17.07 1.68
N LYS A 94 13.99 17.85 1.09
CA LYS A 94 13.63 17.73 -0.32
C LYS A 94 14.53 18.61 -1.18
N ALA A 95 15.08 18.02 -2.23
CA ALA A 95 15.94 18.71 -3.19
C ALA A 95 15.71 18.22 -4.62
N ILE A 96 16.10 19.04 -5.58
CA ILE A 96 16.17 18.66 -7.00
C ILE A 96 17.65 18.58 -7.37
N ASP A 97 18.22 17.39 -7.28
CA ASP A 97 19.67 17.18 -7.44
C ASP A 97 20.17 17.57 -8.84
N ASN A 98 19.34 17.39 -9.87
CA ASN A 98 19.66 17.76 -11.25
C ASN A 98 18.61 18.75 -11.82
N PRO A 99 18.71 20.04 -11.45
CA PRO A 99 17.69 21.02 -11.82
C PRO A 99 17.62 21.27 -13.33
N GLN A 100 18.76 21.18 -14.06
CA GLN A 100 18.74 21.37 -15.51
C GLN A 100 17.94 20.26 -16.22
N LYS A 101 18.28 19.00 -15.94
CA LYS A 101 17.59 17.86 -16.56
C LYS A 101 16.12 17.76 -16.12
N SER A 102 15.84 18.07 -14.86
CA SER A 102 14.47 18.19 -14.35
C SER A 102 13.68 19.21 -15.17
N GLN A 103 14.22 20.41 -15.37
CA GLN A 103 13.57 21.47 -16.14
C GLN A 103 13.36 21.09 -17.61
N GLU A 104 14.29 20.37 -18.24
CA GLU A 104 14.13 19.85 -19.60
C GLU A 104 12.94 18.89 -19.72
N LEU A 105 12.81 17.93 -18.78
CA LEU A 105 11.73 16.95 -18.78
C LEU A 105 10.38 17.62 -18.48
N ILE A 106 10.35 18.52 -17.49
CA ILE A 106 9.18 19.34 -17.17
C ILE A 106 8.71 20.12 -18.40
N LYS A 107 9.65 20.74 -19.12
CA LYS A 107 9.32 21.50 -20.33
C LYS A 107 8.66 20.62 -21.39
N LYS A 108 9.12 19.38 -21.60
CA LYS A 108 8.48 18.44 -22.54
C LYS A 108 7.05 18.09 -22.13
N ILE A 109 6.79 17.93 -20.82
CA ILE A 109 5.44 17.70 -20.29
C ILE A 109 4.56 18.93 -20.57
N VAL A 110 5.03 20.13 -20.24
CA VAL A 110 4.29 21.38 -20.50
C VAL A 110 4.00 21.57 -21.99
N ASP A 111 4.99 21.33 -22.85
CA ASP A 111 4.86 21.47 -24.30
C ASP A 111 3.82 20.49 -24.88
N PHE A 112 3.69 19.28 -24.32
CA PHE A 112 2.62 18.33 -24.70
C PHE A 112 1.22 18.95 -24.50
N TYR A 113 0.91 19.48 -23.31
CA TYR A 113 -0.40 20.09 -23.04
C TYR A 113 -0.61 21.38 -23.83
N LEU A 114 0.44 22.21 -23.98
CA LEU A 114 0.37 23.41 -24.81
C LEU A 114 0.07 23.11 -26.28
N ASN A 115 0.58 22.00 -26.81
CA ASN A 115 0.34 21.59 -28.19
C ASN A 115 -1.09 21.12 -28.43
N LYS A 116 -1.75 20.61 -27.38
CA LYS A 116 -3.17 20.21 -27.39
C LYS A 116 -4.11 21.38 -27.11
N ALA A 117 -3.63 22.45 -26.47
CA ALA A 117 -4.42 23.62 -26.16
C ALA A 117 -5.08 24.24 -27.41
N PRO A 118 -6.31 24.80 -27.31
CA PRO A 118 -6.98 25.44 -28.43
C PRO A 118 -6.12 26.55 -29.05
N LYS A 119 -5.94 26.46 -30.38
CA LYS A 119 -5.22 27.46 -31.20
C LYS A 119 -6.26 28.35 -31.89
N HIS A 120 -6.02 29.67 -31.94
CA HIS A 120 -6.88 30.58 -32.71
C HIS A 120 -6.59 30.43 -34.21
N HIS A 121 -7.62 30.46 -35.06
CA HIS A 121 -7.47 30.24 -36.51
C HIS A 121 -7.34 31.52 -37.35
N PHE A 122 -7.41 32.72 -36.76
CA PHE A 122 -7.30 33.97 -37.55
C PHE A 122 -6.53 35.09 -36.84
N TRP A 123 -5.57 35.68 -37.57
CA TRP A 123 -5.00 37.03 -37.42
C TRP A 123 -4.72 37.54 -35.98
N GLY A 124 -3.65 37.04 -35.36
CA GLY A 124 -2.80 37.83 -34.46
C GLY A 124 -3.37 38.30 -33.10
N LEU A 125 -4.54 37.83 -32.65
CA LEU A 125 -5.09 38.16 -31.32
C LEU A 125 -5.02 37.00 -30.32
N THR A 126 -5.02 37.37 -29.04
CA THR A 126 -4.74 36.58 -27.83
C THR A 126 -5.44 35.23 -27.76
N LYS A 127 -4.73 34.18 -27.29
CA LYS A 127 -5.29 32.84 -27.03
C LYS A 127 -6.60 32.96 -26.23
N ASN A 128 -7.66 32.24 -26.64
CA ASN A 128 -8.99 32.25 -26.01
C ASN A 128 -9.05 31.54 -24.64
N TRP A 129 -7.92 31.41 -23.97
CA TRP A 129 -7.78 30.77 -22.68
C TRP A 129 -6.69 31.47 -21.87
N TYR A 130 -6.83 31.43 -20.55
CA TYR A 130 -5.93 32.05 -19.59
C TYR A 130 -4.92 31.05 -19.04
N LYS A 131 -5.40 29.91 -18.51
CA LYS A 131 -4.56 28.83 -17.97
C LYS A 131 -5.13 27.44 -18.24
N ILE A 132 -4.25 26.44 -18.15
CA ILE A 132 -4.57 25.02 -18.10
C ILE A 132 -4.05 24.49 -16.77
N GLU A 133 -4.88 23.79 -16.02
CA GLU A 133 -4.51 23.10 -14.79
C GLU A 133 -4.57 21.59 -15.01
N PHE A 134 -3.51 20.89 -14.64
CA PHE A 134 -3.48 19.43 -14.73
C PHE A 134 -2.55 18.84 -13.69
N LYS A 135 -2.73 17.55 -13.48
CA LYS A 135 -1.98 16.72 -12.54
C LYS A 135 -1.42 15.53 -13.29
N CYS A 136 -0.19 15.13 -13.00
CA CYS A 136 0.34 13.87 -13.51
C CYS A 136 1.32 13.24 -12.54
N GLY A 137 1.26 11.92 -12.45
CA GLY A 137 2.18 11.07 -11.72
C GLY A 137 2.51 9.82 -12.51
N VAL A 138 3.28 8.90 -11.92
CA VAL A 138 3.59 7.63 -12.57
C VAL A 138 2.32 6.78 -12.68
N GLY A 139 1.69 6.80 -13.86
CA GLY A 139 0.43 6.08 -14.11
C GLY A 139 -0.84 6.80 -13.64
N SER A 140 -0.74 8.06 -13.21
CA SER A 140 -1.88 8.89 -12.79
C SER A 140 -1.94 10.18 -13.60
N TYR A 141 -3.15 10.58 -13.99
CA TYR A 141 -3.40 11.82 -14.72
C TYR A 141 -4.71 12.45 -14.22
N GLY A 142 -4.69 13.74 -13.92
CA GLY A 142 -5.84 14.51 -13.45
C GLY A 142 -6.03 15.80 -14.24
N GLY A 143 -7.29 16.19 -14.47
CA GLY A 143 -7.59 17.16 -15.52
C GLY A 143 -7.31 16.56 -16.91
N PRO A 144 -6.80 17.32 -17.88
CA PRO A 144 -6.52 18.76 -17.85
C PRO A 144 -7.78 19.62 -17.97
N TYR A 145 -7.79 20.73 -17.23
CA TYR A 145 -8.87 21.71 -17.25
C TYR A 145 -8.40 23.03 -17.83
N ILE A 146 -9.18 23.59 -18.74
CA ILE A 146 -8.91 24.89 -19.37
C ILE A 146 -9.84 25.97 -18.82
N TYR A 147 -9.23 27.10 -18.46
CA TYR A 147 -9.90 28.27 -17.92
C TYR A 147 -9.86 29.39 -18.96
N ALA A 148 -11.02 29.92 -19.32
CA ALA A 148 -11.12 30.95 -20.37
C ALA A 148 -10.53 32.29 -19.92
N LYS A 149 -10.70 32.63 -18.63
CA LYS A 149 -10.25 33.89 -18.01
C LYS A 149 -9.59 33.58 -16.65
N GLU A 150 -8.89 34.56 -16.11
CA GLU A 150 -8.26 34.49 -14.79
C GLU A 150 -9.23 34.09 -13.68
N ASN A 151 -10.40 34.75 -13.66
CA ASN A 151 -11.43 34.54 -12.65
C ASN A 151 -12.50 33.52 -13.07
N THR A 152 -12.21 32.65 -14.05
CA THR A 152 -13.15 31.57 -14.41
C THR A 152 -13.34 30.64 -13.20
N PRO A 153 -14.58 30.50 -12.65
CA PRO A 153 -14.83 29.61 -11.53
C PRO A 153 -14.53 28.15 -11.88
N SER A 154 -14.10 27.34 -10.91
CA SER A 154 -13.78 25.93 -11.15
C SER A 154 -14.94 25.13 -11.75
N LYS A 155 -16.20 25.47 -11.47
CA LYS A 155 -17.39 24.83 -12.06
C LYS A 155 -17.62 25.17 -13.55
N GLU A 156 -16.97 26.22 -14.06
CA GLU A 156 -17.08 26.70 -15.44
C GLU A 156 -15.85 26.35 -16.30
N ARG A 157 -14.83 25.70 -15.69
CA ARG A 157 -13.67 25.19 -16.43
C ARG A 157 -14.12 24.11 -17.41
N LYS A 158 -13.48 24.04 -18.58
CA LYS A 158 -13.74 22.99 -19.57
C LYS A 158 -12.69 21.90 -19.46
N ILE A 159 -13.02 20.69 -19.85
CA ILE A 159 -12.02 19.63 -20.03
C ILE A 159 -11.30 19.88 -21.34
N LEU A 160 -9.97 19.83 -21.32
CA LEU A 160 -9.18 19.76 -22.54
C LEU A 160 -9.12 18.27 -22.96
N GLU A 161 -9.78 17.93 -24.06
CA GLU A 161 -9.84 16.56 -24.54
C GLU A 161 -8.45 16.07 -24.97
N ILE A 162 -7.98 15.00 -24.34
CA ILE A 162 -6.75 14.28 -24.67
C ILE A 162 -7.13 12.82 -24.84
N GLU A 163 -6.77 12.23 -25.98
CA GLU A 163 -7.02 10.81 -26.21
C GLU A 163 -6.15 9.98 -25.27
N PHE A 164 -6.69 8.89 -24.73
CA PHE A 164 -5.96 8.05 -23.76
C PHE A 164 -4.59 7.60 -24.29
N LYS A 165 -4.52 7.22 -25.57
CA LYS A 165 -3.28 6.81 -26.26
C LYS A 165 -2.22 7.92 -26.32
N ASP A 166 -2.61 9.18 -26.23
CA ASP A 166 -1.66 10.30 -26.26
C ASP A 166 -0.86 10.37 -24.95
N TYR A 167 -1.40 9.88 -23.83
CA TYR A 167 -0.67 9.81 -22.56
C TYR A 167 0.53 8.86 -22.62
N ASP A 168 0.51 7.85 -23.50
CA ASP A 168 1.65 6.98 -23.72
C ASP A 168 2.90 7.78 -24.11
N SER A 169 2.72 8.88 -24.86
CA SER A 169 3.81 9.74 -25.32
C SER A 169 4.50 10.54 -24.21
N ILE A 170 3.82 10.80 -23.09
CA ILE A 170 4.39 11.52 -21.93
C ILE A 170 4.67 10.61 -20.73
N SER A 171 4.09 9.40 -20.68
CA SER A 171 4.29 8.45 -19.59
C SER A 171 5.77 8.14 -19.33
N GLY A 172 6.55 7.94 -20.39
CA GLY A 172 7.99 7.68 -20.29
C GLY A 172 8.77 8.87 -19.73
N ILE A 173 8.37 10.09 -20.09
CA ILE A 173 8.99 11.34 -19.62
C ILE A 173 8.71 11.54 -18.13
N ILE A 174 7.48 11.28 -17.70
CA ILE A 174 7.08 11.36 -16.28
C ILE A 174 7.84 10.32 -15.46
N LYS A 175 7.96 9.08 -15.96
CA LYS A 175 8.77 8.03 -15.31
C LYS A 175 10.25 8.40 -15.22
N GLU A 176 10.82 8.99 -16.27
CA GLU A 176 12.21 9.46 -16.28
C GLU A 176 12.41 10.58 -15.22
N LEU A 177 11.48 11.54 -15.17
CA LEU A 177 11.53 12.63 -14.19
C LEU A 177 11.37 12.13 -12.76
N HIS A 178 10.42 11.22 -12.53
CA HIS A 178 10.22 10.60 -11.22
C HIS A 178 11.50 9.89 -10.77
N LYS A 179 12.08 9.03 -11.62
CA LYS A 179 13.33 8.32 -11.32
C LYS A 179 14.51 9.27 -11.06
N LEU A 180 14.58 10.39 -11.78
CA LEU A 180 15.62 11.40 -11.59
C LEU A 180 15.54 12.03 -10.19
N GLU A 181 14.33 12.25 -9.67
CA GLU A 181 14.06 12.96 -8.42
C GLU A 181 13.66 12.03 -7.26
N GLU A 182 13.61 10.71 -7.48
CA GLU A 182 13.11 9.71 -6.54
C GLU A 182 13.88 9.72 -5.23
N LYS A 183 15.22 9.77 -5.28
CA LYS A 183 16.05 9.74 -4.06
C LYS A 183 16.00 11.05 -3.27
N SER A 184 15.85 12.19 -3.95
CA SER A 184 16.00 13.53 -3.36
C SER A 184 14.66 14.19 -3.04
N TYR A 185 13.56 13.74 -3.65
CA TYR A 185 12.23 14.33 -3.49
C TYR A 185 11.12 13.28 -3.30
N ASN A 186 11.11 12.22 -4.11
CA ASN A 186 10.10 11.15 -4.08
C ASN A 186 8.63 11.63 -4.11
N TRP A 187 8.29 12.55 -5.03
CA TRP A 187 6.93 13.07 -5.17
C TRP A 187 5.97 12.01 -5.74
N ASP A 188 4.68 12.10 -5.38
CA ASP A 188 3.65 11.20 -5.92
C ASP A 188 2.94 11.82 -7.13
N GLU A 189 2.77 13.15 -7.11
CA GLU A 189 2.07 13.87 -8.18
C GLU A 189 2.67 15.25 -8.44
N LEU A 190 2.78 15.61 -9.71
CA LEU A 190 3.11 16.95 -10.18
C LEU A 190 1.81 17.71 -10.51
N ASN A 191 1.61 18.86 -9.87
CA ASN A 191 0.50 19.77 -10.14
C ASN A 191 1.02 20.92 -11.00
N PHE A 192 0.38 21.15 -12.13
CA PHE A 192 0.77 22.18 -13.08
C PHE A 192 -0.30 23.24 -13.23
N VAL A 193 0.15 24.50 -13.32
CA VAL A 193 -0.61 25.61 -13.88
C VAL A 193 0.17 26.16 -15.06
N VAL A 194 -0.36 26.00 -16.27
CA VAL A 194 0.28 26.47 -17.50
C VAL A 194 -0.52 27.63 -18.08
N TYR A 195 0.13 28.78 -18.26
CA TYR A 195 -0.50 30.00 -18.74
C TYR A 195 -0.43 30.11 -20.27
N SER A 196 -1.36 30.87 -20.83
CA SER A 196 -1.45 31.09 -22.27
C SER A 196 -0.23 31.82 -22.86
N ASN A 197 0.52 32.57 -22.05
CA ASN A 197 1.80 33.17 -22.44
C ASN A 197 2.99 32.20 -22.42
N GLY A 198 2.80 30.93 -22.06
CA GLY A 198 3.83 29.90 -21.98
C GLY A 198 4.59 29.84 -20.65
N LYS A 199 4.33 30.77 -19.71
CA LYS A 199 4.78 30.61 -18.32
C LYS A 199 4.04 29.44 -17.68
N TYR A 200 4.66 28.81 -16.70
CA TYR A 200 4.04 27.75 -15.92
C TYR A 200 4.53 27.76 -14.48
N GLU A 201 3.71 27.20 -13.61
CA GLU A 201 4.00 26.87 -12.23
C GLU A 201 3.91 25.35 -12.08
N ILE A 202 4.75 24.80 -11.21
CA ILE A 202 4.78 23.38 -10.89
C ILE A 202 4.93 23.20 -9.38
N GLU A 203 4.08 22.38 -8.81
CA GLU A 203 4.17 21.91 -7.44
C GLU A 203 4.37 20.39 -7.42
N ARG A 204 5.35 19.94 -6.66
CA ARG A 204 5.56 18.52 -6.36
C ARG A 204 4.83 18.20 -5.07
N SER A 205 3.80 17.39 -5.17
CA SER A 205 2.99 16.94 -4.03
C SER A 205 3.24 15.46 -3.75
N PHE A 206 2.97 15.06 -2.52
CA PHE A 206 3.05 13.69 -2.06
C PHE A 206 1.98 13.47 -0.99
N TYR A 207 1.52 12.24 -0.87
CA TYR A 207 0.57 11.84 0.17
C TYR A 207 1.31 11.62 1.48
N ASN A 208 0.71 12.07 2.59
CA ASN A 208 1.25 11.83 3.92
C ASN A 208 0.20 11.17 4.80
N PHE A 209 -0.10 9.92 4.47
CA PHE A 209 -1.11 9.12 5.15
C PHE A 209 -0.87 9.05 6.67
N ASP A 210 0.39 8.96 7.10
CA ASP A 210 0.77 8.91 8.53
C ASP A 210 0.32 10.16 9.32
N ASN A 211 0.18 11.31 8.65
CA ASN A 211 -0.30 12.55 9.27
C ASN A 211 -1.79 12.83 9.00
N GLU A 212 -2.35 12.27 7.93
CA GLU A 212 -3.74 12.51 7.51
C GLU A 212 -4.73 11.53 8.16
N ILE A 213 -4.27 10.33 8.53
CA ILE A 213 -5.08 9.27 9.12
C ILE A 213 -4.73 9.14 10.60
N SER A 214 -5.76 9.03 11.45
CA SER A 214 -5.60 8.96 12.90
C SER A 214 -5.37 7.53 13.39
N PHE A 215 -4.18 6.97 13.14
CA PHE A 215 -3.82 5.63 13.58
C PHE A 215 -3.71 5.50 15.11
N THR A 216 -4.21 4.40 15.66
CA THR A 216 -4.03 4.01 17.06
C THR A 216 -3.23 2.72 17.18
N SER A 217 -2.69 2.47 18.37
CA SER A 217 -2.01 1.22 18.71
C SER A 217 -2.56 0.69 20.04
N PHE A 218 -2.89 -0.60 20.08
CA PHE A 218 -3.21 -1.33 21.30
C PHE A 218 -2.30 -2.57 21.45
N PRO A 219 -1.55 -2.71 22.56
CA PRO A 219 -1.36 -1.72 23.63
C PRO A 219 -0.74 -0.41 23.14
N GLU A 220 -0.87 0.66 23.92
CA GLU A 220 -0.37 1.98 23.52
C GLU A 220 1.15 1.97 23.29
N ASN A 221 1.56 2.60 22.19
CA ASN A 221 2.96 2.71 21.75
C ASN A 221 3.63 1.35 21.49
N SER A 222 2.87 0.29 21.19
CA SER A 222 3.44 -0.99 20.75
C SER A 222 3.66 -1.07 19.24
N ILE A 223 2.90 -0.31 18.45
CA ILE A 223 2.92 -0.29 16.99
C ILE A 223 3.12 1.15 16.53
N LYS A 224 4.01 1.38 15.56
CA LYS A 224 4.21 2.71 14.99
C LYS A 224 2.95 3.16 14.25
N LYS A 225 2.54 4.41 14.45
CA LYS A 225 1.35 5.00 13.81
C LYS A 225 1.62 5.33 12.34
N LYS A 226 1.55 4.30 11.48
CA LYS A 226 1.85 4.39 10.06
C LYS A 226 0.80 3.69 9.24
N TYR A 227 0.58 4.16 8.01
CA TYR A 227 -0.34 3.50 7.09
C TYR A 227 0.20 2.14 6.64
N PHE A 228 1.46 2.12 6.18
CA PHE A 228 2.23 0.91 5.89
C PHE A 228 3.68 1.15 6.31
N HIS A 229 4.41 0.06 6.57
CA HIS A 229 5.83 0.15 6.92
C HIS A 229 6.62 -0.97 6.25
N PHE A 230 7.79 -0.65 5.70
CA PHE A 230 8.63 -1.61 4.98
C PHE A 230 9.21 -2.72 5.87
N LYS A 231 8.97 -2.67 7.18
CA LYS A 231 9.31 -3.72 8.16
C LYS A 231 8.07 -4.45 8.70
N TRP A 232 6.89 -4.20 8.12
CA TRP A 232 5.68 -4.97 8.39
C TRP A 232 5.48 -5.97 7.24
N ILE A 233 5.61 -7.26 7.54
CA ILE A 233 5.55 -8.32 6.55
C ILE A 233 4.16 -8.97 6.61
N PRO A 234 3.29 -8.78 5.60
CA PRO A 234 1.98 -9.40 5.59
C PRO A 234 2.10 -10.93 5.47
N ILE A 235 1.22 -11.66 6.15
CA ILE A 235 1.14 -13.14 6.10
C ILE A 235 -0.26 -13.58 5.68
N PHE A 236 -1.29 -12.89 6.18
CA PHE A 236 -2.68 -13.11 5.81
C PHE A 236 -3.29 -11.87 5.18
N SER A 237 -4.20 -12.06 4.21
CA SER A 237 -4.88 -10.98 3.49
C SER A 237 -6.37 -11.23 3.40
N ASP A 238 -7.17 -10.19 3.63
CA ASP A 238 -8.62 -10.21 3.46
C ASP A 238 -9.08 -9.97 2.01
N TYR A 239 -8.14 -9.88 1.06
CA TYR A 239 -8.34 -9.50 -0.35
C TYR A 239 -8.81 -8.04 -0.58
N GLY A 240 -9.10 -7.29 0.48
CA GLY A 240 -9.53 -5.88 0.47
C GLY A 240 -8.39 -4.88 0.65
N GLY A 241 -7.19 -5.36 0.99
CA GLY A 241 -6.02 -4.54 1.30
C GLY A 241 -5.74 -4.41 2.79
N ASN A 242 -6.34 -5.27 3.61
CA ASN A 242 -6.05 -5.41 5.03
C ASN A 242 -5.30 -6.72 5.27
N TYR A 243 -4.38 -6.68 6.24
CA TYR A 243 -3.43 -7.74 6.48
C TYR A 243 -3.27 -8.03 7.97
N ILE A 244 -2.95 -9.30 8.26
CA ILE A 244 -2.31 -9.71 9.49
C ILE A 244 -0.88 -10.12 9.17
N GLY A 245 0.09 -9.61 9.92
CA GLY A 245 1.49 -9.86 9.61
C GLY A 245 2.46 -9.56 10.74
N LEU A 246 3.74 -9.82 10.46
CA LEU A 246 4.86 -9.59 11.37
C LEU A 246 5.26 -8.13 11.42
N ASP A 247 5.48 -7.60 12.61
CA ASP A 247 6.09 -6.30 12.85
C ASP A 247 7.56 -6.45 13.29
N LEU A 248 8.49 -6.08 12.40
CA LEU A 248 9.93 -6.13 12.68
C LEU A 248 10.51 -4.81 13.18
N ASP A 249 9.67 -3.77 13.32
CA ASP A 249 10.07 -2.44 13.79
C ASP A 249 8.98 -1.83 14.67
N PRO A 250 8.70 -2.47 15.82
CA PRO A 250 7.68 -2.01 16.74
C PRO A 250 8.00 -0.64 17.30
N ASP A 251 7.00 -0.02 17.91
CA ASP A 251 7.21 1.20 18.70
C ASP A 251 7.71 0.86 20.12
N THR A 252 7.93 1.87 20.95
CA THR A 252 8.65 1.81 22.23
C THR A 252 8.22 0.70 23.20
N ASN A 253 6.95 0.32 23.23
CA ASN A 253 6.40 -0.73 24.09
C ASN A 253 6.15 -2.06 23.37
N GLY A 254 6.48 -2.16 22.08
CA GLY A 254 6.22 -3.35 21.29
C GLY A 254 7.38 -4.33 21.32
N LYS A 255 7.13 -5.50 20.75
CA LYS A 255 8.09 -6.60 20.68
C LYS A 255 8.39 -6.92 19.22
N LYS A 256 9.67 -6.96 18.87
CA LYS A 256 10.07 -7.31 17.50
C LYS A 256 9.63 -8.73 17.17
N GLY A 257 8.93 -8.91 16.07
CA GLY A 257 8.30 -10.17 15.66
C GLY A 257 6.87 -10.34 16.14
N GLN A 258 6.27 -9.34 16.81
CA GLN A 258 4.85 -9.36 17.16
C GLN A 258 3.96 -9.41 15.91
N ILE A 259 2.76 -9.97 16.06
CA ILE A 259 1.75 -10.09 15.01
C ILE A 259 0.74 -8.96 15.15
N ILE A 260 0.51 -8.21 14.08
CA ILE A 260 -0.36 -7.03 14.06
C ILE A 260 -1.36 -7.10 12.89
N ASN A 261 -2.49 -6.42 13.04
CA ASN A 261 -3.32 -6.02 11.89
C ASN A 261 -2.86 -4.65 11.36
N PHE A 262 -2.87 -4.49 10.05
CA PHE A 262 -2.57 -3.23 9.35
C PHE A 262 -3.15 -3.27 7.93
N GLY A 263 -3.24 -2.12 7.27
CA GLY A 263 -3.71 -2.05 5.88
C GLY A 263 -4.66 -0.88 5.62
N ARG A 264 -5.36 -0.98 4.50
CA ARG A 264 -6.17 0.10 3.92
C ARG A 264 -7.17 0.71 4.90
N ASP A 265 -7.85 -0.14 5.66
CA ASP A 265 -8.97 0.22 6.54
C ASP A 265 -8.64 -0.06 8.03
N GLU A 266 -7.36 -0.26 8.36
CA GLU A 266 -6.90 -0.65 9.70
C GLU A 266 -6.32 0.52 10.50
N GLU A 267 -7.15 1.53 10.78
CA GLU A 267 -6.76 2.68 11.60
C GLU A 267 -6.48 2.27 13.06
N ASN A 268 -7.24 1.30 13.57
CA ASN A 268 -7.11 0.78 14.93
C ASN A 268 -6.23 -0.48 14.92
N MET A 269 -4.92 -0.30 15.10
CA MET A 269 -3.96 -1.41 15.06
C MET A 269 -3.78 -2.07 16.43
N PHE A 270 -3.72 -3.40 16.43
CA PHE A 270 -3.61 -4.24 17.62
C PHE A 270 -2.44 -5.20 17.49
N VAL A 271 -1.74 -5.41 18.61
CA VAL A 271 -0.83 -6.54 18.76
C VAL A 271 -1.68 -7.77 19.09
N LEU A 272 -1.85 -8.63 18.10
CA LEU A 272 -2.66 -9.85 18.19
C LEU A 272 -1.91 -10.95 18.97
N ALA A 273 -0.60 -11.08 18.75
CA ALA A 273 0.26 -12.03 19.47
C ALA A 273 1.73 -11.58 19.49
N ASP A 274 2.54 -12.17 20.36
CA ASP A 274 3.97 -11.84 20.48
C ASP A 274 4.85 -12.41 19.36
N ASN A 275 4.34 -13.42 18.63
CA ASN A 275 5.02 -14.11 17.54
C ASN A 275 4.02 -14.98 16.76
N ILE A 276 4.46 -15.52 15.61
CA ILE A 276 3.64 -16.40 14.75
C ILE A 276 3.12 -17.61 15.53
N SER A 277 3.97 -18.22 16.35
CA SER A 277 3.64 -19.45 17.08
C SER A 277 2.44 -19.24 18.00
N GLU A 278 2.47 -18.18 18.80
CA GLU A 278 1.38 -17.81 19.71
C GLU A 278 0.12 -17.40 18.95
N PHE A 279 0.26 -16.70 17.82
CA PHE A 279 -0.90 -16.37 16.99
C PHE A 279 -1.61 -17.63 16.48
N LEU A 280 -0.85 -18.60 15.94
CA LEU A 280 -1.43 -19.85 15.46
C LEU A 280 -2.01 -20.70 16.60
N ASP A 281 -1.43 -20.65 17.80
CA ASP A 281 -2.03 -21.31 18.98
C ASP A 281 -3.38 -20.68 19.33
N LEU A 282 -3.46 -19.35 19.38
CA LEU A 282 -4.70 -18.62 19.65
C LEU A 282 -5.80 -19.02 18.65
N ILE A 283 -5.47 -19.03 17.35
CA ILE A 283 -6.41 -19.44 16.31
C ILE A 283 -6.83 -20.90 16.53
N SER A 284 -5.88 -21.81 16.69
CA SER A 284 -6.16 -23.24 16.86
C SER A 284 -7.03 -23.52 18.09
N GLU A 285 -6.75 -22.86 19.22
CA GLU A 285 -7.54 -22.99 20.44
C GLU A 285 -8.98 -22.50 20.25
N GLU A 286 -9.16 -21.33 19.64
CA GLU A 286 -10.48 -20.73 19.44
C GLU A 286 -11.32 -21.50 18.40
N ILE A 287 -10.74 -21.95 17.28
CA ILE A 287 -11.47 -22.76 16.29
C ILE A 287 -11.80 -24.17 16.78
N ASN A 288 -11.19 -24.65 17.88
CA ASN A 288 -11.52 -25.94 18.49
C ASN A 288 -12.68 -25.85 19.50
N LYS A 289 -13.06 -24.65 19.96
CA LYS A 289 -14.17 -24.49 20.91
C LYS A 289 -15.50 -24.90 20.29
N PRO A 290 -16.39 -25.63 20.99
CA PRO A 290 -17.70 -26.01 20.45
C PRO A 290 -18.47 -24.81 19.89
N ASN A 291 -18.49 -23.69 20.63
CA ASN A 291 -19.07 -22.41 20.22
C ASN A 291 -17.96 -21.40 19.86
N SER A 292 -17.16 -21.73 18.86
CA SER A 292 -16.08 -20.86 18.37
C SER A 292 -16.64 -19.54 17.84
N VAL A 293 -16.17 -18.40 18.36
CA VAL A 293 -16.59 -17.10 17.84
C VAL A 293 -16.02 -16.84 16.45
N LEU A 294 -14.85 -17.41 16.15
CA LEU A 294 -14.18 -17.27 14.86
C LEU A 294 -14.92 -17.98 13.72
N LEU A 295 -15.64 -19.06 14.00
CA LEU A 295 -16.39 -19.82 12.98
C LEU A 295 -17.86 -19.40 12.86
N ASN A 296 -18.43 -18.81 13.91
CA ASN A 296 -19.87 -18.55 14.00
C ASN A 296 -20.25 -17.07 13.82
N SER A 297 -19.27 -16.17 13.78
CA SER A 297 -19.51 -14.73 13.66
C SER A 297 -19.68 -14.30 12.20
N GLU A 298 -20.53 -13.29 11.98
CA GLU A 298 -20.67 -12.58 10.69
C GLU A 298 -19.79 -11.32 10.61
N SER A 299 -19.12 -10.96 11.72
CA SER A 299 -18.19 -9.82 11.77
C SER A 299 -16.90 -10.10 10.98
N HIS A 300 -16.19 -9.04 10.58
CA HIS A 300 -14.87 -9.15 9.98
C HIS A 300 -13.88 -9.80 10.96
N LEU A 301 -13.00 -10.66 10.46
CA LEU A 301 -12.09 -11.46 11.28
C LEU A 301 -11.17 -10.59 12.15
N HIS A 302 -10.64 -9.51 11.60
CA HIS A 302 -9.73 -8.63 12.33
C HIS A 302 -10.41 -8.04 13.56
N ASP A 303 -11.68 -7.65 13.45
CA ASP A 303 -12.44 -7.09 14.57
C ASP A 303 -12.68 -8.12 15.68
N ILE A 304 -12.99 -9.37 15.32
CA ILE A 304 -13.11 -10.46 16.29
C ILE A 304 -11.79 -10.70 17.02
N LEU A 305 -10.66 -10.68 16.30
CA LEU A 305 -9.34 -10.87 16.90
C LEU A 305 -8.95 -9.72 17.84
N LYS A 306 -9.28 -8.47 17.49
CA LYS A 306 -9.11 -7.30 18.37
C LYS A 306 -9.94 -7.44 19.64
N GLU A 307 -11.20 -7.87 19.53
CA GLU A 307 -12.08 -8.11 20.68
C GLU A 307 -11.54 -9.21 21.61
N LEU A 308 -11.10 -10.34 21.06
CA LEU A 308 -10.47 -11.42 21.83
C LEU A 308 -9.24 -10.93 22.60
N LYS A 309 -8.42 -10.06 21.98
CA LYS A 309 -7.26 -9.47 22.63
C LYS A 309 -7.66 -8.50 23.75
N ASN A 310 -8.64 -7.64 23.51
CA ASN A 310 -9.17 -6.70 24.50
C ASN A 310 -9.73 -7.42 25.74
N ASN A 311 -10.56 -8.45 25.52
CA ASN A 311 -11.18 -9.22 26.60
C ASN A 311 -10.13 -9.97 27.43
N SER A 312 -9.08 -10.49 26.79
CA SER A 312 -7.97 -11.13 27.50
C SER A 312 -7.19 -10.14 28.37
N ALA A 313 -7.00 -8.91 27.90
CA ALA A 313 -6.31 -7.87 28.67
C ALA A 313 -7.12 -7.42 29.92
N GLN A 314 -8.45 -7.39 29.83
CA GLN A 314 -9.33 -7.03 30.95
C GLN A 314 -9.41 -8.10 32.04
N GLN A 315 -9.10 -9.36 31.73
CA GLN A 315 -9.11 -10.46 32.71
C GLN A 315 -7.84 -10.54 33.57
N VAL A 316 -6.80 -9.75 33.24
CA VAL A 316 -5.49 -9.76 33.91
C VAL A 316 -5.34 -8.57 34.90
N VAL A 317 -6.37 -7.71 35.03
CA VAL A 317 -6.38 -6.53 35.92
C VAL A 317 -7.13 -6.79 37.22
#